data_AF-A0A955FMV8-F1
#
_entry.id   AF-A0A955FMV8-F1
#
_cell.length_a   1.000
_cell.length_b   1.000
_cell.length_c   1.000
_cell.angle_alpha   90.00
_cell.angle_beta   90.00
_cell.angle_gamma   90.00
#
_symmetry.space_group_name_H-M   'P 1'
#
loop_
_entity.id
_entity.type
_entity.pdbx_description
1 polymer ?
#
loop_
_entity_poly.entity_id
_entity_poly.type
_entity_poly.pdbx_seq_one_letter_code
_entity_poly.pdbx_strand_id
1 'polypeptide(L)'
;MKHSNGIAPEIENMRVRGQYEGIATDTVGLAIELSSPRDLDRIIADFDQGFTGLRDVGEMCSAQRSMILTAYQRGTLENLAANHSHILSDPVQNLHQRCVSQNSDQPVGHNFFVNATGFIDSGMPWAKQFNELVTERLNTTIYHIAGSNDLKAKNSLLAAMTRSPDQELMSSIAVYLAGRSLAGEEFLESHYGQILDRAKNQAIDMTRSIGASTGLRHEMIVRAVNQLQRTAFGSFDHLQGLVTTDNTGTLGDYQIGTLRVEVQFDGSVNAAKLRQGQEVHHIIAHELQHAGSAQDLERYRCGLQSNGQGLEVNEGMTEYLAQLSSGSPGIELLDNGNMRIKPGVPYTAPVYAMLALHEQFKSGRNSYFALLFNAYHGAVNDHDDLRQALDAFYRYDAEVAAQLS
;
A
#
# COMPACT_ATOMS: atom_id res chain seq x y z
N MET A 1 -29.35 38.69 -39.72
CA MET A 1 -28.47 39.31 -38.70
C MET A 1 -29.31 39.52 -37.46
N LYS A 2 -29.03 39.01 -36.26
CA LYS A 2 -27.82 38.45 -35.66
C LYS A 2 -28.18 37.17 -34.90
N HIS A 3 -27.37 36.13 -35.04
CA HIS A 3 -27.32 34.98 -34.14
C HIS A 3 -26.56 35.38 -32.88
N SER A 4 -27.16 35.18 -31.71
CA SER A 4 -26.44 35.17 -30.43
C SER A 4 -25.96 33.75 -30.17
N ASN A 5 -24.67 33.51 -30.41
CA ASN A 5 -23.98 32.31 -29.94
C ASN A 5 -23.93 32.38 -28.40
N GLY A 6 -24.71 31.50 -27.75
CA GLY A 6 -24.53 31.20 -26.34
C GLY A 6 -23.24 30.44 -26.18
N ILE A 7 -22.19 31.15 -25.75
CA ILE A 7 -20.97 30.56 -25.22
C ILE A 7 -21.38 29.81 -23.95
N ALA A 8 -21.15 28.49 -23.95
CA ALA A 8 -21.30 27.66 -22.76
C ALA A 8 -20.48 28.28 -21.62
N PRO A 9 -21.02 28.38 -20.40
CA PRO A 9 -20.26 28.95 -19.29
C PRO A 9 -18.97 28.13 -19.13
N GLU A 10 -17.86 28.84 -19.17
CA GLU A 10 -16.49 28.33 -19.09
C GLU A 10 -16.36 27.34 -17.92
N ILE A 11 -16.00 26.10 -18.25
CA ILE A 11 -15.63 25.02 -17.34
C ILE A 11 -14.22 25.30 -16.78
N GLU A 12 -13.99 26.51 -16.27
CA GLU A 12 -12.67 26.96 -15.77
C GLU A 12 -12.65 27.22 -14.26
N ASN A 13 -13.77 27.05 -13.54
CA ASN A 13 -13.81 27.37 -12.10
C ASN A 13 -14.54 26.35 -11.21
N MET A 14 -14.84 25.15 -11.71
CA MET A 14 -15.19 24.04 -10.82
C MET A 14 -13.91 23.46 -10.24
N ARG A 15 -13.44 24.08 -9.15
CA ARG A 15 -12.57 23.47 -8.14
C ARG A 15 -13.24 22.17 -7.69
N VAL A 16 -13.02 21.06 -8.39
CA VAL A 16 -13.77 19.86 -8.11
C VAL A 16 -13.33 19.32 -6.76
N ARG A 17 -14.30 19.12 -5.88
CA ARG A 17 -14.13 18.79 -4.48
C ARG A 17 -13.52 17.39 -4.36
N GLY A 18 -12.27 17.29 -3.92
CA GLY A 18 -11.74 16.06 -3.35
C GLY A 18 -12.47 15.83 -2.03
N GLN A 19 -13.42 14.89 -2.04
CA GLN A 19 -14.33 14.71 -0.91
C GLN A 19 -13.67 13.99 0.26
N TYR A 20 -12.66 13.17 -0.05
CA TYR A 20 -11.92 12.42 0.94
C TYR A 20 -10.77 13.26 1.50
N GLU A 21 -10.16 14.11 0.67
CA GLU A 21 -9.05 14.99 1.07
C GLU A 21 -9.49 16.36 1.60
N GLY A 22 -10.74 16.77 1.37
CA GLY A 22 -11.25 18.07 1.79
C GLY A 22 -10.61 19.27 1.06
N ILE A 23 -9.85 19.03 -0.02
CA ILE A 23 -9.22 20.04 -0.87
C ILE A 23 -9.76 19.99 -2.31
N ALA A 24 -9.61 21.07 -3.06
CA ALA A 24 -9.94 21.06 -4.48
C ALA A 24 -8.89 20.27 -5.26
N THR A 25 -9.33 19.46 -6.22
CA THR A 25 -8.44 18.73 -7.14
C THR A 25 -8.13 19.56 -8.37
N ASP A 26 -6.84 19.69 -8.69
CA ASP A 26 -6.36 20.29 -9.94
C ASP A 26 -6.26 19.22 -11.04
N THR A 27 -7.30 19.11 -11.87
CA THR A 27 -7.34 18.13 -12.96
C THR A 27 -6.33 18.41 -14.06
N VAL A 28 -5.88 19.67 -14.22
CA VAL A 28 -4.79 20.02 -15.14
C VAL A 28 -3.47 19.47 -14.61
N GLY A 29 -3.13 19.79 -13.36
CA GLY A 29 -1.93 19.28 -12.71
C GLY A 29 -1.87 17.75 -12.71
N LEU A 30 -2.99 17.09 -12.40
CA LEU A 30 -3.11 15.63 -12.48
C LEU A 30 -2.91 15.09 -13.89
N ALA A 31 -3.52 15.70 -14.90
CA ALA A 31 -3.34 15.27 -16.28
C ALA A 31 -1.88 15.41 -16.74
N ILE A 32 -1.17 16.47 -16.33
CA ILE A 32 0.26 16.68 -16.65
C ILE A 32 1.10 15.56 -16.03
N GLU A 33 0.87 15.25 -14.76
CA GLU A 33 1.62 14.21 -14.05
C GLU A 33 1.36 12.82 -14.66
N LEU A 34 0.10 12.49 -14.91
CA LEU A 34 -0.31 11.22 -15.49
C LEU A 34 0.19 11.03 -16.93
N SER A 35 0.26 12.10 -17.72
CA SER A 35 0.75 12.08 -19.11
C SER A 35 2.29 12.14 -19.21
N SER A 36 3.00 12.36 -18.10
CA SER A 36 4.45 12.47 -18.13
C SER A 36 5.12 11.13 -18.49
N PRO A 37 6.15 11.10 -19.36
CA PRO A 37 6.82 9.86 -19.79
C PRO A 37 7.33 9.03 -18.61
N ARG A 38 7.25 7.69 -18.73
CA ARG A 38 7.61 6.72 -17.69
C ARG A 38 8.75 5.82 -18.17
N ASP A 39 9.70 5.52 -17.29
CA ASP A 39 10.79 4.57 -17.54
C ASP A 39 10.36 3.17 -17.07
N LEU A 40 9.98 2.31 -18.01
CA LEU A 40 9.46 0.98 -17.71
C LEU A 40 10.52 0.07 -17.07
N ASP A 41 11.78 0.20 -17.51
CA ASP A 41 12.87 -0.63 -16.98
C ASP A 41 13.14 -0.24 -15.53
N ARG A 42 13.11 1.06 -15.22
CA ARG A 42 13.21 1.55 -13.86
C ARG A 42 12.04 1.09 -13.00
N ILE A 43 10.80 1.17 -13.47
CA ILE A 43 9.62 0.69 -12.72
C ILE A 43 9.76 -0.80 -12.38
N ILE A 44 10.23 -1.61 -13.33
CA ILE A 44 10.42 -3.06 -13.11
C ILE A 44 11.56 -3.29 -12.11
N ALA A 45 12.70 -2.62 -12.29
CA ALA A 45 13.84 -2.73 -11.40
C ALA A 45 13.51 -2.29 -9.97
N ASP A 46 12.70 -1.23 -9.83
CA ASP A 46 12.32 -0.70 -8.53
C ASP A 46 11.36 -1.65 -7.80
N PHE A 47 10.37 -2.19 -8.55
CA PHE A 47 9.45 -3.22 -8.09
C PHE A 47 10.20 -4.47 -7.59
N ASP A 48 11.16 -4.97 -8.39
CA ASP A 48 11.88 -6.21 -8.12
C ASP A 48 12.84 -6.09 -6.93
N GLN A 49 13.40 -4.90 -6.71
CA GLN A 49 14.25 -4.63 -5.55
C GLN A 49 13.43 -4.45 -4.26
N GLY A 50 12.13 -4.20 -4.37
CA GLY A 50 11.27 -3.96 -3.22
C GLY A 50 11.67 -2.70 -2.47
N PHE A 51 12.09 -1.63 -3.18
CA PHE A 51 12.63 -0.40 -2.58
C PHE A 51 11.67 0.33 -1.65
N THR A 52 10.37 0.04 -1.71
CA THR A 52 9.44 0.57 -0.72
C THR A 52 9.76 -0.06 0.64
N GLY A 53 9.96 0.81 1.63
CA GLY A 53 10.15 0.41 3.00
C GLY A 53 8.97 -0.45 3.46
N LEU A 54 9.29 -1.56 4.13
CA LEU A 54 8.32 -2.38 4.81
C LEU A 54 7.52 -1.55 5.81
N ARG A 55 6.23 -1.85 5.98
CA ARG A 55 5.39 -1.21 7.01
C ARG A 55 5.64 -1.78 8.41
N ASP A 56 6.91 -2.08 8.68
CA ASP A 56 7.43 -2.41 9.99
C ASP A 56 8.21 -1.21 10.58
N VAL A 57 8.50 -1.25 11.86
CA VAL A 57 9.23 -0.18 12.56
C VAL A 57 10.69 -0.02 12.11
N GLY A 58 11.23 -0.98 11.34
CA GLY A 58 12.56 -0.88 10.74
C GLY A 58 12.57 -0.24 9.35
N GLU A 59 11.43 -0.20 8.67
CA GLU A 59 11.26 0.36 7.31
C GLU A 59 12.27 -0.21 6.29
N MET A 60 12.66 -1.48 6.46
CA MET A 60 13.62 -2.14 5.56
C MET A 60 13.00 -2.37 4.18
N CYS A 61 13.80 -2.29 3.12
CA CYS A 61 13.38 -2.85 1.82
C CYS A 61 13.49 -4.39 1.82
N SER A 62 12.84 -5.08 0.87
CA SER A 62 12.93 -6.55 0.74
C SER A 62 14.37 -7.06 0.65
N ALA A 63 15.17 -6.41 -0.20
CA ALA A 63 16.56 -6.77 -0.41
C ALA A 63 17.38 -6.65 0.87
N GLN A 64 17.24 -5.55 1.60
CA GLN A 64 17.92 -5.30 2.87
C GLN A 64 17.56 -6.37 3.92
N ARG A 65 16.27 -6.63 4.15
CA ARG A 65 15.80 -7.69 5.06
C ARG A 65 16.42 -9.04 4.70
N SER A 66 16.41 -9.39 3.41
CA SER A 66 16.93 -10.67 2.92
C SER A 66 18.44 -10.81 3.13
N MET A 67 19.20 -9.72 2.93
CA MET A 67 20.64 -9.68 3.18
C MET A 67 20.96 -9.88 4.66
N ILE A 68 20.24 -9.22 5.57
CA ILE A 68 20.41 -9.37 7.02
C ILE A 68 20.16 -10.82 7.44
N LEU A 69 19.02 -11.40 7.04
CA LEU A 69 18.65 -12.77 7.42
C LEU A 69 19.61 -13.81 6.83
N THR A 70 20.05 -13.63 5.59
CA THR A 70 21.04 -14.50 4.95
C THR A 70 22.38 -14.44 5.69
N ALA A 71 22.83 -13.24 6.06
CA ALA A 71 24.08 -13.07 6.82
C ALA A 71 23.98 -13.69 8.22
N TYR A 72 22.82 -13.57 8.88
CA TYR A 72 22.55 -14.23 10.15
C TYR A 72 22.64 -15.75 10.03
N GLN A 73 21.93 -16.35 9.07
CA GLN A 73 21.91 -17.80 8.85
C GLN A 73 23.30 -18.37 8.50
N ARG A 74 24.12 -17.59 7.80
CA ARG A 74 25.48 -17.99 7.41
C ARG A 74 26.55 -17.68 8.46
N GLY A 75 26.20 -17.00 9.56
CA GLY A 75 27.17 -16.55 10.56
C GLY A 75 28.14 -15.48 10.03
N THR A 76 27.73 -14.67 9.06
CA THR A 76 28.56 -13.66 8.40
C THR A 76 28.10 -12.22 8.68
N LEU A 77 27.39 -11.99 9.79
CA LEU A 77 26.94 -10.65 10.19
C LEU A 77 28.10 -9.68 10.43
N GLU A 78 29.23 -10.16 10.96
CA GLU A 78 30.43 -9.33 11.14
C GLU A 78 30.96 -8.78 9.80
N ASN A 79 30.97 -9.62 8.76
CA ASN A 79 31.36 -9.19 7.41
C ASN A 79 30.38 -8.16 6.84
N LEU A 80 29.09 -8.32 7.12
CA LEU A 80 28.07 -7.36 6.70
C LEU A 80 28.24 -6.02 7.43
N ALA A 81 28.46 -6.06 8.75
CA ALA A 81 28.72 -4.88 9.57
C ALA A 81 30.00 -4.14 9.16
N ALA A 82 31.06 -4.87 8.81
CA ALA A 82 32.34 -4.26 8.41
C ALA A 82 32.31 -3.60 7.03
N ASN A 83 31.60 -4.20 6.06
CA ASN A 83 31.65 -3.75 4.66
C ASN A 83 30.42 -2.95 4.23
N HIS A 84 29.28 -3.15 4.88
CA HIS A 84 28.00 -2.55 4.52
C HIS A 84 27.18 -2.21 5.78
N SER A 85 27.79 -1.49 6.73
CA SER A 85 27.18 -1.18 8.04
C SER A 85 25.77 -0.57 7.94
N HIS A 86 25.52 0.28 6.93
CA HIS A 86 24.22 0.89 6.66
C HIS A 86 23.07 -0.12 6.56
N ILE A 87 23.33 -1.32 5.99
CA ILE A 87 22.33 -2.39 5.90
C ILE A 87 21.77 -2.76 7.27
N LEU A 88 22.61 -2.73 8.32
CA LEU A 88 22.22 -3.02 9.70
C LEU A 88 21.83 -1.74 10.47
N SER A 89 22.50 -0.61 10.25
CA SER A 89 22.29 0.59 11.04
C SER A 89 21.02 1.36 10.67
N ASP A 90 20.67 1.42 9.38
CA ASP A 90 19.52 2.19 8.90
C ASP A 90 18.20 1.76 9.57
N PRO A 91 17.84 0.46 9.64
CA PRO A 91 16.60 0.06 10.31
C PRO A 91 16.61 0.32 11.81
N VAL A 92 17.79 0.29 12.43
CA VAL A 92 17.94 0.62 13.86
C VAL A 92 17.77 2.12 14.09
N GLN A 93 18.27 2.95 13.17
CA GLN A 93 18.06 4.41 13.22
C GLN A 93 16.60 4.78 12.93
N ASN A 94 15.94 4.13 11.97
CA ASN A 94 14.52 4.33 11.70
C ASN A 94 13.68 4.02 12.95
N LEU A 95 13.96 2.90 13.61
CA LEU A 95 13.34 2.54 14.88
C LEU A 95 13.60 3.59 15.97
N HIS A 96 14.84 4.11 16.07
CA HIS A 96 15.18 5.18 17.01
C HIS A 96 14.32 6.41 16.79
N GLN A 97 14.25 6.89 15.54
CA GLN A 97 13.48 8.09 15.17
C GLN A 97 12.00 7.92 15.52
N ARG A 98 11.43 6.74 15.23
CA ARG A 98 10.04 6.42 15.62
C ARG A 98 9.81 6.42 17.13
N CYS A 99 10.80 6.03 17.93
CA CYS A 99 10.68 6.04 19.39
C CYS A 99 10.77 7.45 20.01
N VAL A 100 11.52 8.37 19.39
CA VAL A 100 11.74 9.73 19.92
C VAL A 100 10.82 10.78 19.30
N SER A 101 10.11 10.47 18.21
CA SER A 101 9.16 11.39 17.60
C SER A 101 7.95 11.63 18.50
N GLN A 102 7.63 12.91 18.74
CA GLN A 102 6.53 13.33 19.62
C GLN A 102 5.13 13.10 19.01
N ASN A 103 5.06 12.76 17.73
CA ASN A 103 3.83 12.49 16.98
C ASN A 103 3.57 10.99 16.77
N SER A 104 4.19 10.12 17.57
CA SER A 104 3.81 8.71 17.54
C SER A 104 2.48 8.55 18.26
N ASP A 105 1.41 8.33 17.50
CA ASP A 105 0.07 8.01 18.02
C ASP A 105 0.04 6.69 18.84
N GLN A 106 1.20 6.01 18.96
CA GLN A 106 1.33 4.68 19.54
C GLN A 106 2.64 4.45 20.32
N PRO A 107 2.61 3.59 21.36
CA PRO A 107 3.78 3.24 22.13
C PRO A 107 4.68 2.23 21.40
N VAL A 108 5.50 2.69 20.45
CA VAL A 108 6.41 1.87 19.60
C VAL A 108 7.21 0.83 20.41
N GLY A 109 7.80 1.25 21.53
CA GLY A 109 8.56 0.39 22.44
C GLY A 109 7.71 -0.67 23.12
N HIS A 110 6.44 -0.39 23.42
CA HIS A 110 5.52 -1.40 23.91
C HIS A 110 5.38 -2.54 22.90
N ASN A 111 5.02 -2.22 21.67
CA ASN A 111 4.79 -3.24 20.64
C ASN A 111 6.08 -4.01 20.34
N PHE A 112 7.22 -3.32 20.28
CA PHE A 112 8.52 -3.93 20.05
C PHE A 112 8.83 -5.02 21.08
N PHE A 113 8.70 -4.72 22.37
CA PHE A 113 9.04 -5.67 23.45
C PHE A 113 7.96 -6.73 23.67
N VAL A 114 6.68 -6.38 23.54
CA VAL A 114 5.60 -7.36 23.71
C VAL A 114 5.66 -8.38 22.56
N ASN A 115 5.79 -7.95 21.30
CA ASN A 115 5.97 -8.88 20.17
C ASN A 115 7.18 -9.81 20.37
N ALA A 116 8.28 -9.30 20.92
CA ALA A 116 9.46 -10.12 21.18
C ALA A 116 9.14 -11.31 22.10
N THR A 117 8.26 -11.15 23.10
CA THR A 117 7.84 -12.26 23.97
C THR A 117 7.18 -13.38 23.17
N GLY A 118 6.24 -13.06 22.29
CA GLY A 118 5.58 -14.04 21.43
C GLY A 118 6.53 -14.81 20.52
N PHE A 119 7.55 -14.15 19.96
CA PHE A 119 8.57 -14.81 19.14
C PHE A 119 9.52 -15.70 19.96
N ILE A 120 9.85 -15.28 21.19
CA ILE A 120 10.65 -16.11 22.11
C ILE A 120 9.87 -17.38 22.47
N ASP A 121 8.59 -17.26 22.83
CA ASP A 121 7.68 -18.38 23.12
C ASP A 121 7.53 -19.33 21.92
N SER A 122 7.47 -18.77 20.71
CA SER A 122 7.42 -19.53 19.45
C SER A 122 8.76 -20.19 19.08
N GLY A 123 9.80 -19.99 19.88
CA GLY A 123 11.07 -20.65 19.72
C GLY A 123 12.04 -20.01 18.71
N MET A 124 11.74 -18.81 18.22
CA MET A 124 12.52 -18.15 17.15
C MET A 124 13.96 -17.86 17.61
N PRO A 125 15.00 -18.37 16.90
CA PRO A 125 16.40 -18.25 17.33
C PRO A 125 16.88 -16.81 17.49
N TRP A 126 16.51 -15.92 16.56
CA TRP A 126 16.89 -14.51 16.58
C TRP A 126 16.24 -13.74 17.74
N ALA A 127 15.03 -14.10 18.15
CA ALA A 127 14.35 -13.48 19.29
C ALA A 127 14.97 -13.93 20.63
N LYS A 128 15.35 -15.21 20.73
CA LYS A 128 16.07 -15.74 21.89
C LYS A 128 17.44 -15.09 22.07
N GLN A 129 18.21 -14.99 20.99
CA GLN A 129 19.51 -14.31 21.00
C GLN A 129 19.37 -12.84 21.45
N PHE A 130 18.36 -12.13 20.95
CA PHE A 130 18.09 -10.76 21.38
C PHE A 130 17.75 -10.67 22.88
N ASN A 131 16.94 -11.60 23.40
CA ASN A 131 16.62 -11.65 24.83
C ASN A 131 17.84 -11.97 25.71
N GLU A 132 18.71 -12.88 25.27
CA GLU A 132 19.97 -13.20 25.97
C GLU A 132 20.87 -11.98 26.05
N LEU A 133 21.06 -11.26 24.94
CA LEU A 133 21.87 -10.03 24.90
C LEU A 133 21.30 -8.92 25.79
N VAL A 134 19.96 -8.76 25.79
CA VAL A 134 19.28 -7.81 26.69
C VAL A 134 19.47 -8.21 28.16
N THR A 135 19.40 -9.50 28.47
CA THR A 135 19.61 -10.02 29.82
C THR A 135 21.03 -9.75 30.31
N GLU A 136 22.02 -9.99 29.48
CA GLU A 136 23.43 -9.72 29.80
C GLU A 136 23.69 -8.23 30.04
N ARG A 137 23.16 -7.35 29.18
CA ARG A 137 23.51 -5.92 29.18
C ARG A 137 22.69 -5.08 30.15
N LEU A 138 21.43 -5.43 30.34
CA LEU A 138 20.49 -4.65 31.13
C LEU A 138 20.10 -5.34 32.45
N ASN A 139 20.63 -6.54 32.70
CA ASN A 139 20.29 -7.36 33.87
C ASN A 139 18.76 -7.53 34.04
N THR A 140 18.05 -7.65 32.92
CA THR A 140 16.60 -7.79 32.86
C THR A 140 16.19 -8.58 31.62
N THR A 141 15.01 -9.20 31.63
CA THR A 141 14.53 -9.99 30.50
C THR A 141 13.52 -9.22 29.68
N ILE A 142 13.34 -9.63 28.41
CA ILE A 142 12.29 -9.07 27.55
C ILE A 142 10.90 -9.27 28.20
N TYR A 143 10.65 -10.41 28.85
CA TYR A 143 9.40 -10.64 29.59
C TYR A 143 9.16 -9.62 30.69
N HIS A 144 10.21 -9.27 31.45
CA HIS A 144 10.09 -8.27 32.51
C HIS A 144 9.80 -6.88 31.93
N ILE A 145 10.52 -6.49 30.88
CA ILE A 145 10.28 -5.22 30.19
C ILE A 145 8.84 -5.19 29.64
N ALA A 146 8.43 -6.23 28.90
CA ALA A 146 7.11 -6.36 28.29
C ALA A 146 5.97 -6.36 29.32
N GLY A 147 6.19 -6.94 30.51
CA GLY A 147 5.20 -6.96 31.60
C GLY A 147 5.00 -5.61 32.31
N SER A 148 5.84 -4.61 32.05
CA SER A 148 5.67 -3.26 32.63
C SER A 148 4.49 -2.51 32.02
N ASN A 149 3.67 -1.87 32.86
CA ASN A 149 2.59 -0.99 32.39
C ASN A 149 3.08 0.41 31.99
N ASP A 150 4.36 0.74 32.22
CA ASP A 150 4.93 2.04 31.86
C ASP A 150 5.35 2.07 30.38
N LEU A 151 4.41 2.48 29.53
CA LEU A 151 4.62 2.61 28.07
C LEU A 151 5.74 3.59 27.73
N LYS A 152 5.86 4.68 28.50
CA LYS A 152 6.87 5.72 28.27
C LYS A 152 8.27 5.21 28.61
N ALA A 153 8.40 4.45 29.71
CA ALA A 153 9.66 3.82 30.06
C ALA A 153 10.11 2.82 28.98
N LYS A 154 9.19 2.04 28.40
CA LYS A 154 9.49 1.13 27.28
C LYS A 154 10.02 1.88 26.05
N ASN A 155 9.34 2.95 25.62
CA ASN A 155 9.83 3.79 24.52
C ASN A 155 11.20 4.40 24.84
N SER A 156 11.38 4.91 26.06
CA SER A 156 12.65 5.53 26.49
C SER A 156 13.79 4.53 26.51
N LEU A 157 13.53 3.29 26.97
CA LEU A 157 14.49 2.20 26.96
C LEU A 157 14.89 1.83 25.53
N LEU A 158 13.90 1.64 24.66
CA LEU A 158 14.17 1.29 23.27
C LEU A 158 14.93 2.41 22.55
N ALA A 159 14.56 3.67 22.76
CA ALA A 159 15.28 4.82 22.23
C ALA A 159 16.74 4.87 22.72
N ALA A 160 17.00 4.51 23.99
CA ALA A 160 18.35 4.44 24.53
C ALA A 160 19.18 3.32 23.87
N MET A 161 18.58 2.15 23.67
CA MET A 161 19.23 1.01 23.00
C MET A 161 19.58 1.31 21.54
N THR A 162 18.77 2.12 20.85
CA THR A 162 18.91 2.39 19.41
C THR A 162 19.67 3.68 19.08
N ARG A 163 19.93 4.56 20.06
CA ARG A 163 20.58 5.86 19.83
C ARG A 163 22.00 5.75 19.27
N SER A 164 22.81 4.85 19.85
CA SER A 164 24.20 4.61 19.45
C SER A 164 24.64 3.21 19.93
N PRO A 165 23.98 2.15 19.43
CA PRO A 165 24.36 0.79 19.79
C PRO A 165 25.78 0.47 19.31
N ASP A 166 26.50 -0.35 20.08
CA ASP A 166 27.68 -1.01 19.54
C ASP A 166 27.30 -2.03 18.47
N GLN A 167 28.31 -2.58 17.79
CA GLN A 167 28.11 -3.47 16.64
C GLN A 167 27.26 -4.70 16.96
N GLU A 168 27.44 -5.30 18.14
CA GLU A 168 26.73 -6.52 18.53
C GLU A 168 25.25 -6.21 18.81
N LEU A 169 24.97 -5.15 19.56
CA LEU A 169 23.59 -4.72 19.82
C LEU A 169 22.89 -4.26 18.54
N MET A 170 23.58 -3.51 17.68
CA MET A 170 23.06 -3.07 16.38
C MET A 170 22.67 -4.29 15.53
N SER A 171 23.58 -5.26 15.41
CA SER A 171 23.35 -6.47 14.62
C SER A 171 22.19 -7.29 15.18
N SER A 172 22.12 -7.45 16.51
CA SER A 172 21.04 -8.19 17.17
C SER A 172 19.67 -7.53 16.96
N ILE A 173 19.58 -6.21 17.10
CA ILE A 173 18.33 -5.46 16.85
C ILE A 173 17.95 -5.56 15.37
N ALA A 174 18.89 -5.36 14.44
CA ALA A 174 18.61 -5.44 13.01
C ALA A 174 18.13 -6.83 12.58
N VAL A 175 18.73 -7.90 13.11
CA VAL A 175 18.29 -9.28 12.87
C VAL A 175 16.92 -9.55 13.48
N TYR A 176 16.66 -9.06 14.69
CA TYR A 176 15.33 -9.15 15.31
C TYR A 176 14.28 -8.45 14.45
N LEU A 177 14.56 -7.24 13.97
CA LEU A 177 13.67 -6.48 13.06
C LEU A 177 13.44 -7.23 11.75
N ALA A 178 14.47 -7.78 11.13
CA ALA A 178 14.33 -8.54 9.90
C ALA A 178 13.54 -9.84 10.10
N GLY A 179 13.76 -10.52 11.23
CA GLY A 179 13.11 -11.79 11.58
C GLY A 179 11.63 -11.64 11.89
N ARG A 180 11.26 -10.65 12.72
CA ARG A 180 9.85 -10.34 12.99
C ARG A 180 9.09 -9.99 11.72
N SER A 181 9.76 -9.30 10.80
CA SER A 181 9.19 -8.85 9.55
C SER A 181 8.87 -10.04 8.64
N LEU A 182 9.84 -10.96 8.47
CA LEU A 182 9.61 -12.20 7.74
C LEU A 182 8.50 -13.05 8.36
N ALA A 183 8.46 -13.16 9.69
CA ALA A 183 7.43 -13.95 10.37
C ALA A 183 6.00 -13.42 10.13
N GLY A 184 5.81 -12.10 10.04
CA GLY A 184 4.53 -11.50 9.68
C GLY A 184 4.10 -11.85 8.25
N GLU A 185 5.05 -11.78 7.31
CA GLU A 185 4.83 -12.16 5.90
C GLU A 185 4.48 -13.65 5.76
N GLU A 186 5.24 -14.54 6.41
CA GLU A 186 4.99 -15.99 6.43
C GLU A 186 3.63 -16.33 7.06
N PHE A 187 3.23 -15.58 8.09
CA PHE A 187 1.92 -15.75 8.71
C PHE A 187 0.79 -15.44 7.73
N LEU A 188 0.87 -14.33 7.00
CA LEU A 188 -0.12 -13.98 5.97
C LEU A 188 -0.15 -15.02 4.84
N GLU A 189 1.01 -15.45 4.37
CA GLU A 189 1.13 -16.45 3.32
C GLU A 189 0.48 -17.77 3.74
N SER A 190 0.74 -18.25 4.96
CA SER A 190 0.15 -19.50 5.47
C SER A 190 -1.37 -19.46 5.61
N HIS A 191 -1.97 -18.29 5.89
CA HIS A 191 -3.42 -18.16 6.10
C HIS A 191 -4.19 -17.73 4.85
N TYR A 192 -3.57 -16.93 3.98
CA TYR A 192 -4.24 -16.27 2.87
C TYR A 192 -3.57 -16.51 1.51
N GLY A 193 -2.46 -17.26 1.42
CA GLY A 193 -1.74 -17.53 0.17
C GLY A 193 -2.62 -18.12 -0.94
N GLN A 194 -3.51 -19.06 -0.62
CA GLN A 194 -4.46 -19.61 -1.59
C GLN A 194 -5.47 -18.56 -2.10
N ILE A 195 -5.85 -17.61 -1.25
CA ILE A 195 -6.75 -16.51 -1.63
C ILE A 195 -5.99 -15.52 -2.51
N LEU A 196 -4.73 -15.20 -2.16
CA LEU A 196 -3.84 -14.39 -2.97
C LEU A 196 -3.67 -14.95 -4.39
N ASP A 197 -3.33 -16.23 -4.52
CA ASP A 197 -3.14 -16.86 -5.83
C ASP A 197 -4.42 -16.86 -6.68
N ARG A 198 -5.59 -17.07 -6.05
CA ARG A 198 -6.87 -16.95 -6.75
C ARG A 198 -7.11 -15.52 -7.22
N ALA A 199 -6.94 -14.54 -6.34
CA ALA A 199 -7.17 -13.14 -6.66
C ALA A 199 -6.20 -12.62 -7.73
N LYS A 200 -4.93 -13.07 -7.72
CA LYS A 200 -3.94 -12.78 -8.77
C LYS A 200 -4.44 -13.19 -10.15
N ASN A 201 -4.91 -14.42 -10.29
CA ASN A 201 -5.41 -14.92 -11.58
C ASN A 201 -6.60 -14.07 -12.08
N GLN A 202 -7.54 -13.74 -11.19
CA GLN A 202 -8.69 -12.92 -11.54
C GLN A 202 -8.31 -11.47 -11.89
N ALA A 203 -7.37 -10.88 -11.15
CA ALA A 203 -6.84 -9.55 -11.45
C ALA A 203 -6.13 -9.54 -12.81
N ILE A 204 -5.29 -10.54 -13.10
CA ILE A 204 -4.60 -10.71 -14.39
C ILE A 204 -5.59 -10.82 -15.55
N ASP A 205 -6.61 -11.68 -15.41
CA ASP A 205 -7.63 -11.86 -16.44
C ASP A 205 -8.43 -10.57 -16.68
N MET A 206 -8.75 -9.85 -15.60
CA MET A 206 -9.41 -8.54 -15.67
C MET A 206 -8.54 -7.50 -16.38
N THR A 207 -7.28 -7.35 -15.98
CA THR A 207 -6.33 -6.40 -16.59
C THR A 207 -6.14 -6.69 -18.07
N ARG A 208 -6.03 -7.97 -18.47
CA ARG A 208 -5.96 -8.36 -19.88
C ARG A 208 -7.23 -8.03 -20.65
N SER A 209 -8.39 -8.35 -20.08
CA SER A 209 -9.69 -8.15 -20.73
C SER A 209 -9.98 -6.65 -20.94
N ILE A 210 -9.85 -5.84 -19.90
CA ILE A 210 -10.07 -4.40 -19.98
C ILE A 210 -8.99 -3.76 -20.85
N GLY A 211 -7.72 -4.08 -20.63
CA GLY A 211 -6.61 -3.53 -21.41
C GLY A 211 -6.73 -3.78 -22.91
N ALA A 212 -7.21 -4.96 -23.32
CA ALA A 212 -7.50 -5.24 -24.73
C ALA A 212 -8.64 -4.35 -25.28
N SER A 213 -9.67 -4.09 -24.47
CA SER A 213 -10.80 -3.24 -24.89
C SER A 213 -10.43 -1.75 -24.95
N THR A 214 -9.60 -1.26 -24.02
CA THR A 214 -9.22 0.17 -23.91
C THR A 214 -8.05 0.55 -24.81
N GLY A 215 -7.47 -0.41 -25.54
CA GLY A 215 -6.29 -0.19 -26.37
C GLY A 215 -5.01 0.03 -25.57
N LEU A 216 -4.93 -0.50 -24.34
CA LEU A 216 -3.70 -0.46 -23.56
C LEU A 216 -2.59 -1.21 -24.32
N ARG A 217 -1.42 -0.57 -24.45
CA ARG A 217 -0.30 -1.14 -25.20
C ARG A 217 0.14 -2.48 -24.61
N HIS A 218 0.55 -3.41 -25.48
CA HIS A 218 0.84 -4.79 -25.10
C HIS A 218 1.93 -4.88 -24.02
N GLU A 219 2.99 -4.09 -24.13
CA GLU A 219 4.08 -4.06 -23.16
C GLU A 219 3.63 -3.56 -21.78
N MET A 220 2.62 -2.68 -21.71
CA MET A 220 2.03 -2.23 -20.45
C MET A 220 1.19 -3.31 -19.79
N ILE A 221 0.43 -4.08 -20.58
CA ILE A 221 -0.30 -5.26 -20.11
C ILE A 221 0.69 -6.30 -19.56
N VAL A 222 1.75 -6.61 -20.32
CA VAL A 222 2.78 -7.58 -19.90
C VAL A 222 3.45 -7.13 -18.59
N ARG A 223 3.82 -5.84 -18.48
CA ARG A 223 4.37 -5.28 -17.24
C ARG A 223 3.42 -5.46 -16.06
N ALA A 224 2.17 -5.02 -16.18
CA ALA A 224 1.18 -5.09 -15.12
C ALA A 224 0.93 -6.54 -14.69
N VAL A 225 0.82 -7.47 -15.65
CA VAL A 225 0.67 -8.91 -15.37
C VAL A 225 1.88 -9.46 -14.63
N ASN A 226 3.10 -9.11 -15.04
CA ASN A 226 4.32 -9.56 -14.35
C ASN A 226 4.39 -9.01 -12.92
N GLN A 227 3.96 -7.77 -12.69
CA GLN A 227 3.86 -7.20 -11.34
C GLN A 227 2.84 -7.98 -10.49
N LEU A 228 1.61 -8.16 -10.99
CA LEU A 228 0.55 -8.93 -10.31
C LEU A 228 1.00 -10.35 -9.93
N GLN A 229 1.69 -11.05 -10.83
CA GLN A 229 2.20 -12.41 -10.56
C GLN A 229 3.20 -12.43 -9.41
N ARG A 230 4.07 -11.42 -9.34
CA ARG A 230 5.19 -11.33 -8.39
C ARG A 230 4.81 -10.66 -7.07
N THR A 231 3.67 -9.98 -6.99
CA THR A 231 3.14 -9.41 -5.74
C THR A 231 3.07 -10.47 -4.63
N ALA A 232 3.64 -10.19 -3.47
CA ALA A 232 3.64 -11.05 -2.29
C ALA A 232 2.92 -10.36 -1.13
N PHE A 233 2.77 -11.01 0.02
CA PHE A 233 2.31 -10.31 1.22
C PHE A 233 3.36 -9.34 1.76
N GLY A 234 2.87 -8.27 2.41
CA GLY A 234 3.70 -7.31 3.10
C GLY A 234 4.01 -7.76 4.52
N SER A 235 5.10 -7.24 5.09
CA SER A 235 5.29 -7.32 6.52
C SER A 235 4.75 -6.06 7.18
N PHE A 236 3.93 -6.25 8.21
CA PHE A 236 3.45 -5.20 9.11
C PHE A 236 3.52 -5.65 10.57
N ASP A 237 3.54 -4.69 11.48
CA ASP A 237 3.79 -4.93 12.91
C ASP A 237 2.53 -5.24 13.75
N HIS A 238 1.77 -6.28 13.44
CA HIS A 238 0.58 -6.63 14.22
C HIS A 238 0.72 -7.96 14.95
N LEU A 239 1.44 -8.05 16.07
CA LEU A 239 1.61 -9.37 16.70
C LEU A 239 1.43 -9.47 18.22
N GLN A 240 1.22 -8.36 18.94
CA GLN A 240 0.79 -8.34 20.34
C GLN A 240 0.59 -6.88 20.81
N GLY A 241 -0.63 -6.37 20.69
CA GLY A 241 -0.96 -4.98 21.02
C GLY A 241 -0.70 -4.03 19.85
N LEU A 242 -1.74 -3.31 19.47
CA LEU A 242 -1.84 -2.27 18.42
C LEU A 242 -0.53 -1.81 17.78
N VAL A 243 -0.31 -2.16 16.50
CA VAL A 243 0.11 -1.15 15.50
C VAL A 243 -1.05 -0.92 14.54
N THR A 244 -2.07 -0.17 14.95
CA THR A 244 -2.95 0.50 13.97
C THR A 244 -2.34 1.88 13.71
N THR A 245 -1.54 2.04 12.66
CA THR A 245 -1.74 3.32 11.97
C THR A 245 -3.18 3.25 11.50
N ASP A 246 -4.01 4.14 12.03
CA ASP A 246 -5.34 4.39 11.51
C ASP A 246 -5.30 4.46 9.97
N ASN A 247 -6.46 4.28 9.36
CA ASN A 247 -6.79 4.41 7.94
C ASN A 247 -6.25 5.66 7.20
N THR A 248 -5.34 6.44 7.76
CA THR A 248 -4.53 7.41 7.04
C THR A 248 -3.38 6.66 6.35
N GLY A 249 -3.63 6.23 5.11
CA GLY A 249 -2.64 5.58 4.25
C GLY A 249 -1.26 6.20 4.39
N THR A 250 -0.34 5.48 5.04
CA THR A 250 1.05 5.91 5.10
C THR A 250 1.64 5.75 3.71
N LEU A 251 1.87 6.91 3.12
CA LEU A 251 2.42 7.25 1.81
C LEU A 251 3.45 6.32 1.16
N GLY A 252 4.14 5.42 1.89
CA GLY A 252 5.23 4.60 1.34
C GLY A 252 4.81 3.71 0.17
N ASP A 253 3.73 2.95 0.34
CA ASP A 253 3.18 2.11 -0.73
C ASP A 253 2.46 2.92 -1.82
N TYR A 254 1.90 4.08 -1.43
CA TYR A 254 1.24 5.06 -2.30
C TYR A 254 2.22 5.89 -3.15
N GLN A 255 3.50 5.88 -2.79
CA GLN A 255 4.52 6.67 -3.47
C GLN A 255 5.25 5.87 -4.54
N ILE A 256 5.60 4.60 -4.33
CA ILE A 256 6.76 4.02 -5.05
C ILE A 256 6.53 2.63 -5.66
N GLY A 257 5.35 2.04 -5.44
CA GLY A 257 4.92 0.90 -6.25
C GLY A 257 5.66 -0.42 -6.05
N THR A 258 6.09 -0.81 -4.84
CA THR A 258 6.38 -2.24 -4.58
C THR A 258 5.25 -2.84 -3.77
N LEU A 259 4.21 -3.28 -4.46
CA LEU A 259 2.97 -3.54 -3.75
C LEU A 259 2.89 -4.94 -3.22
N ARG A 260 2.95 -4.98 -1.90
CA ARG A 260 2.75 -6.13 -1.08
C ARG A 260 1.34 -6.09 -0.52
N VAL A 261 0.65 -7.21 -0.57
CA VAL A 261 -0.74 -7.29 -0.10
C VAL A 261 -0.74 -7.26 1.42
N GLU A 262 -1.60 -6.41 2.00
CA GLU A 262 -1.76 -6.32 3.45
C GLU A 262 -3.17 -6.72 3.83
N VAL A 263 -3.28 -7.66 4.76
CA VAL A 263 -4.56 -8.05 5.35
C VAL A 263 -4.45 -7.85 6.85
N GLN A 264 -4.94 -6.71 7.34
CA GLN A 264 -4.91 -6.39 8.77
C GLN A 264 -5.84 -7.31 9.57
N PHE A 265 -5.42 -7.74 10.75
CA PHE A 265 -6.22 -8.53 11.68
C PHE A 265 -5.84 -8.20 13.13
N ASP A 266 -6.76 -8.44 14.06
CA ASP A 266 -6.53 -8.23 15.49
C ASP A 266 -5.86 -9.46 16.14
N GLY A 267 -5.29 -9.28 17.34
CA GLY A 267 -4.82 -10.39 18.18
C GLY A 267 -3.29 -10.53 18.24
N SER A 268 -2.81 -11.76 18.41
CA SER A 268 -1.37 -12.10 18.49
C SER A 268 -0.99 -13.22 17.52
N VAL A 269 0.32 -13.50 17.35
CA VAL A 269 0.80 -14.65 16.53
C VAL A 269 0.07 -15.94 16.91
N ASN A 270 -0.15 -16.13 18.21
CA ASN A 270 -0.71 -17.35 18.78
C ASN A 270 -2.24 -17.33 18.93
N ALA A 271 -2.89 -16.18 18.69
CA ALA A 271 -4.33 -15.99 18.87
C ALA A 271 -4.88 -14.87 17.96
N ALA A 272 -4.62 -14.96 16.66
CA ALA A 272 -5.08 -13.98 15.68
C ALA A 272 -6.60 -14.10 15.41
N LYS A 273 -7.28 -12.96 15.31
CA LYS A 273 -8.67 -12.86 14.82
C LYS A 273 -8.65 -12.62 13.32
N LEU A 274 -8.47 -13.69 12.58
CA LEU A 274 -8.38 -13.66 11.12
C LEU A 274 -9.68 -13.15 10.49
N ARG A 275 -9.54 -12.28 9.47
CA ARG A 275 -10.64 -11.93 8.57
C ARG A 275 -11.04 -13.15 7.74
N GLN A 276 -12.30 -13.20 7.28
CA GLN A 276 -12.87 -14.41 6.70
C GLN A 276 -13.42 -14.20 5.29
N GLY A 277 -13.28 -15.24 4.46
CA GLY A 277 -14.02 -15.42 3.21
C GLY A 277 -13.87 -14.27 2.21
N GLN A 278 -15.01 -13.68 1.84
CA GLN A 278 -15.14 -12.69 0.77
C GLN A 278 -14.47 -11.35 1.10
N GLU A 279 -14.43 -10.97 2.38
CA GLU A 279 -13.80 -9.73 2.84
C GLU A 279 -12.30 -9.73 2.53
N VAL A 280 -11.60 -10.81 2.91
CA VAL A 280 -10.17 -10.96 2.64
C VAL A 280 -9.91 -10.97 1.15
N HIS A 281 -10.69 -11.75 0.40
CA HIS A 281 -10.54 -11.81 -1.05
C HIS A 281 -10.64 -10.43 -1.70
N HIS A 282 -11.60 -9.62 -1.27
CA HIS A 282 -11.80 -8.28 -1.78
C HIS A 282 -10.63 -7.33 -1.44
N ILE A 283 -10.15 -7.35 -0.18
CA ILE A 283 -8.96 -6.57 0.23
C ILE A 283 -7.75 -6.95 -0.62
N ILE A 284 -7.49 -8.26 -0.77
CA ILE A 284 -6.38 -8.75 -1.60
C ILE A 284 -6.54 -8.31 -3.05
N ALA A 285 -7.75 -8.40 -3.62
CA ALA A 285 -8.02 -7.96 -4.98
C ALA A 285 -7.78 -6.45 -5.16
N HIS A 286 -8.16 -5.63 -4.18
CA HIS A 286 -7.91 -4.20 -4.15
C HIS A 286 -6.40 -3.90 -4.20
N GLU A 287 -5.61 -4.47 -3.28
CA GLU A 287 -4.16 -4.25 -3.25
C GLU A 287 -3.44 -4.77 -4.51
N LEU A 288 -3.94 -5.84 -5.13
CA LEU A 288 -3.41 -6.31 -6.40
C LEU A 288 -3.63 -5.30 -7.53
N GLN A 289 -4.77 -4.62 -7.61
CA GLN A 289 -5.00 -3.62 -8.65
C GLN A 289 -4.04 -2.44 -8.51
N HIS A 290 -3.81 -2.00 -7.26
CA HIS A 290 -2.74 -1.06 -6.97
C HIS A 290 -1.40 -1.58 -7.53
N ALA A 291 -1.08 -2.87 -7.33
CA ALA A 291 0.19 -3.45 -7.79
C ALA A 291 0.37 -3.42 -9.30
N GLY A 292 -0.70 -3.66 -10.07
CA GLY A 292 -0.68 -3.54 -11.53
C GLY A 292 -0.49 -2.11 -12.03
N SER A 293 -0.67 -1.10 -11.17
CA SER A 293 -0.59 0.34 -11.49
C SER A 293 0.69 1.03 -11.00
N ALA A 294 1.58 0.27 -10.35
CA ALA A 294 2.81 0.75 -9.72
C ALA A 294 3.68 1.64 -10.64
N GLN A 295 4.36 2.62 -10.03
CA GLN A 295 5.20 3.66 -10.63
C GLN A 295 6.65 3.61 -10.09
N ASP A 296 7.56 4.42 -10.62
CA ASP A 296 8.97 4.49 -10.19
C ASP A 296 9.19 5.34 -8.92
N LEU A 297 10.38 5.26 -8.32
CA LEU A 297 10.75 6.00 -7.10
C LEU A 297 10.66 7.54 -7.18
N GLU A 298 10.66 8.12 -8.38
CA GLU A 298 10.69 9.58 -8.55
C GLU A 298 9.28 10.19 -8.65
N ARG A 299 8.26 9.34 -8.71
CA ARG A 299 6.89 9.78 -8.94
C ARG A 299 5.92 9.00 -8.09
N TYR A 300 4.89 9.68 -7.63
CA TYR A 300 3.82 9.05 -6.87
C TYR A 300 3.04 8.04 -7.75
N ARG A 301 2.26 7.15 -7.10
CA ARG A 301 1.32 6.25 -7.80
C ARG A 301 0.49 7.01 -8.81
N CYS A 302 -0.02 6.28 -9.80
CA CYS A 302 -0.70 6.88 -10.94
C CYS A 302 -1.83 7.84 -10.54
N GLY A 303 -1.55 9.14 -10.61
CA GLY A 303 -2.49 10.22 -10.39
C GLY A 303 -2.63 10.67 -8.95
N LEU A 304 -1.88 10.13 -7.98
CA LEU A 304 -1.93 10.60 -6.60
C LEU A 304 -0.79 11.59 -6.35
N GLN A 305 -1.06 12.87 -6.12
CA GLN A 305 -0.03 13.84 -5.77
C GLN A 305 0.41 13.74 -4.30
N SER A 306 1.56 14.34 -4.00
CA SER A 306 2.13 14.41 -2.64
C SER A 306 1.21 15.05 -1.60
N ASN A 307 0.26 15.88 -2.05
CA ASN A 307 -0.73 16.57 -1.23
C ASN A 307 -2.08 15.81 -1.15
N GLY A 308 -2.15 14.58 -1.66
CA GLY A 308 -3.36 13.75 -1.69
C GLY A 308 -4.26 13.95 -2.91
N GLN A 309 -4.01 14.95 -3.78
CA GLN A 309 -4.86 15.16 -4.96
C GLN A 309 -4.86 13.93 -5.87
N GLY A 310 -6.04 13.53 -6.33
CA GLY A 310 -6.18 12.36 -7.20
C GLY A 310 -6.34 11.02 -6.47
N LEU A 311 -6.47 11.03 -5.14
CA LEU A 311 -6.87 9.84 -4.38
C LEU A 311 -8.19 9.26 -4.90
N GLU A 312 -9.20 10.09 -5.17
CA GLU A 312 -10.50 9.60 -5.61
C GLU A 312 -10.44 8.86 -6.93
N VAL A 313 -9.71 9.37 -7.92
CA VAL A 313 -9.58 8.72 -9.23
C VAL A 313 -8.74 7.44 -9.13
N ASN A 314 -7.70 7.44 -8.28
CA ASN A 314 -6.86 6.27 -8.06
C ASN A 314 -7.62 5.15 -7.33
N GLU A 315 -8.16 5.44 -6.15
CA GLU A 315 -8.91 4.48 -5.34
C GLU A 315 -10.22 4.07 -6.00
N GLY A 316 -10.89 5.00 -6.70
CA GLY A 316 -12.06 4.70 -7.51
C GLY A 316 -11.77 3.68 -8.60
N MET A 317 -10.64 3.81 -9.31
CA MET A 317 -10.21 2.83 -10.32
C MET A 317 -9.84 1.49 -9.68
N THR A 318 -8.99 1.51 -8.64
CA THR A 318 -8.54 0.31 -7.93
C THR A 318 -9.73 -0.49 -7.39
N GLU A 319 -10.61 0.16 -6.64
CA GLU A 319 -11.77 -0.46 -6.03
C GLU A 319 -12.75 -0.96 -7.09
N TYR A 320 -12.97 -0.19 -8.16
CA TYR A 320 -13.80 -0.62 -9.28
C TYR A 320 -13.27 -1.90 -9.94
N LEU A 321 -11.97 -1.97 -10.23
CA LEU A 321 -11.32 -3.15 -10.81
C LEU A 321 -11.34 -4.34 -9.85
N ALA A 322 -11.21 -4.11 -8.54
CA ALA A 322 -11.30 -5.14 -7.50
C ALA A 322 -12.71 -5.73 -7.37
N GLN A 323 -13.73 -4.88 -7.48
CA GLN A 323 -15.12 -5.32 -7.57
C GLN A 323 -15.29 -6.21 -8.80
N LEU A 324 -14.87 -5.75 -9.98
CA LEU A 324 -15.00 -6.53 -11.22
C LEU A 324 -14.27 -7.89 -11.13
N SER A 325 -13.03 -7.93 -10.63
CA SER A 325 -12.25 -9.17 -10.52
C SER A 325 -12.87 -10.16 -9.52
N SER A 326 -13.55 -9.65 -8.49
CA SER A 326 -14.24 -10.46 -7.47
C SER A 326 -15.68 -10.85 -7.84
N GLY A 327 -16.13 -10.58 -9.07
CA GLY A 327 -17.49 -10.89 -9.52
C GLY A 327 -18.54 -9.83 -9.18
N SER A 328 -18.10 -8.59 -8.96
CA SER A 328 -18.90 -7.38 -8.71
C SER A 328 -19.85 -7.44 -7.50
N PRO A 329 -19.43 -7.95 -6.34
CA PRO A 329 -20.34 -8.16 -5.22
C PRO A 329 -20.97 -6.86 -4.67
N GLY A 330 -20.29 -5.72 -4.86
CA GLY A 330 -20.75 -4.38 -4.48
C GLY A 330 -21.53 -3.65 -5.57
N ILE A 331 -21.63 -4.18 -6.79
CA ILE A 331 -22.36 -3.55 -7.91
C ILE A 331 -23.60 -4.36 -8.22
N GLU A 332 -24.77 -3.73 -8.11
CA GLU A 332 -26.07 -4.37 -8.32
C GLU A 332 -26.74 -3.81 -9.56
N LEU A 333 -27.24 -4.69 -10.42
CA LEU A 333 -28.16 -4.33 -11.49
C LEU A 333 -29.59 -4.34 -10.93
N LEU A 334 -30.25 -3.19 -10.99
CA LEU A 334 -31.64 -3.04 -10.58
C LEU A 334 -32.59 -3.50 -11.70
N ASP A 335 -33.83 -3.82 -11.35
CA ASP A 335 -34.86 -4.32 -12.29
C ASP A 335 -35.16 -3.36 -13.45
N ASN A 336 -34.90 -2.06 -13.26
CA ASN A 336 -35.07 -1.04 -14.30
C ASN A 336 -33.84 -0.90 -15.22
N GLY A 337 -32.83 -1.77 -15.07
CA GLY A 337 -31.58 -1.74 -15.84
C GLY A 337 -30.56 -0.73 -15.35
N ASN A 338 -30.86 0.06 -14.31
CA ASN A 338 -29.88 0.95 -13.68
C ASN A 338 -28.94 0.15 -12.79
N MET A 339 -27.71 0.64 -12.60
CA MET A 339 -26.77 0.06 -11.65
C MET A 339 -26.68 0.88 -10.38
N ARG A 340 -26.44 0.19 -9.27
CA ARG A 340 -26.26 0.77 -7.94
C ARG A 340 -25.02 0.19 -7.28
N ILE A 341 -24.27 1.04 -6.58
CA ILE A 341 -23.23 0.58 -5.65
C ILE A 341 -23.88 0.32 -4.28
N LYS A 342 -23.64 -0.85 -3.70
CA LYS A 342 -24.22 -1.23 -2.40
C LYS A 342 -23.69 -0.33 -1.28
N PRO A 343 -24.50 -0.02 -0.26
CA PRO A 343 -24.02 0.64 0.94
C PRO A 343 -22.89 -0.16 1.60
N GLY A 344 -21.83 0.54 2.03
CA GLY A 344 -20.67 -0.07 2.69
C GLY A 344 -19.52 -0.47 1.75
N VAL A 345 -19.65 -0.26 0.43
CA VAL A 345 -18.50 -0.36 -0.49
C VAL A 345 -17.55 0.83 -0.25
N PRO A 346 -16.25 0.60 0.00
CA PRO A 346 -15.26 1.68 0.09
C PRO A 346 -15.32 2.56 -1.16
N TYR A 347 -15.08 3.87 -1.00
CA TYR A 347 -15.07 4.81 -2.14
C TYR A 347 -16.34 4.73 -3.02
N THR A 348 -17.53 4.63 -2.41
CA THR A 348 -18.81 4.42 -3.13
C THR A 348 -19.01 5.38 -4.32
N ALA A 349 -18.81 6.69 -4.10
CA ALA A 349 -19.00 7.70 -5.15
C ALA A 349 -17.94 7.60 -6.27
N PRO A 350 -16.63 7.48 -5.96
CA PRO A 350 -15.61 7.20 -6.99
C PRO A 350 -15.84 5.92 -7.80
N VAL A 351 -16.25 4.83 -7.15
CA VAL A 351 -16.55 3.55 -7.82
C VAL A 351 -17.73 3.70 -8.79
N TYR A 352 -18.77 4.43 -8.39
CA TYR A 352 -19.89 4.73 -9.27
C TYR A 352 -19.43 5.57 -10.48
N ALA A 353 -18.59 6.59 -10.26
CA ALA A 353 -18.07 7.40 -11.36
C ALA A 353 -17.30 6.56 -12.38
N MET A 354 -16.44 5.63 -11.93
CA MET A 354 -15.75 4.68 -12.82
C MET A 354 -16.71 3.78 -13.59
N LEU A 355 -17.72 3.24 -12.91
CA LEU A 355 -18.75 2.41 -13.53
C LEU A 355 -19.51 3.18 -14.63
N ALA A 356 -19.91 4.42 -14.34
CA ALA A 356 -20.63 5.27 -15.30
C ALA A 356 -19.79 5.55 -16.55
N LEU A 357 -18.51 5.89 -16.37
CA LEU A 357 -17.58 6.11 -17.48
C LEU A 357 -17.34 4.81 -18.27
N HIS A 358 -17.21 3.66 -17.60
CA HIS A 358 -17.00 2.38 -18.28
C HIS A 358 -18.20 2.00 -19.15
N GLU A 359 -19.44 2.20 -18.70
CA GLU A 359 -20.62 1.93 -19.52
C GLU A 359 -20.77 2.89 -20.70
N GLN A 360 -20.38 4.15 -20.53
CA GLN A 360 -20.31 5.09 -21.65
C GLN A 360 -19.29 4.66 -22.70
N PHE A 361 -18.14 4.18 -22.24
CA PHE A 361 -17.13 3.60 -23.11
C PHE A 361 -17.65 2.36 -23.86
N LYS A 362 -18.23 1.38 -23.16
CA LYS A 362 -18.80 0.17 -23.80
C LYS A 362 -19.90 0.48 -24.82
N SER A 363 -20.66 1.56 -24.60
CA SER A 363 -21.70 2.01 -25.53
C SER A 363 -21.18 2.95 -26.64
N GLY A 364 -19.87 3.20 -26.70
CA GLY A 364 -19.24 4.04 -27.72
C GLY A 364 -19.54 5.53 -27.58
N ARG A 365 -20.01 5.98 -26.41
CA ARG A 365 -20.38 7.40 -26.17
C ARG A 365 -19.17 8.31 -25.97
N ASN A 366 -18.11 7.83 -25.32
CA ASN A 366 -16.82 8.51 -25.17
C ASN A 366 -15.69 7.52 -24.87
N SER A 367 -14.46 8.01 -24.83
CA SER A 367 -13.24 7.23 -24.53
C SER A 367 -12.70 7.47 -23.11
N TYR A 368 -13.43 8.15 -22.23
CA TYR A 368 -12.90 8.64 -20.96
C TYR A 368 -12.43 7.52 -20.02
N PHE A 369 -13.19 6.43 -19.91
CA PHE A 369 -12.73 5.28 -19.13
C PHE A 369 -11.43 4.67 -19.68
N ALA A 370 -11.32 4.55 -21.01
CA ALA A 370 -10.11 4.02 -21.64
C ALA A 370 -8.90 4.94 -21.39
N LEU A 371 -9.09 6.26 -21.46
CA LEU A 371 -8.04 7.24 -21.15
C LEU A 371 -7.57 7.13 -19.70
N LEU A 372 -8.49 7.05 -18.74
CA LEU A 372 -8.19 6.90 -17.32
C LEU A 372 -7.53 5.56 -17.00
N PHE A 373 -8.04 4.45 -17.56
CA PHE A 373 -7.47 3.11 -17.37
C PHE A 373 -6.06 3.01 -17.96
N ASN A 374 -5.85 3.57 -19.16
CA ASN A 374 -4.53 3.58 -19.79
C ASN A 374 -3.55 4.45 -18.99
N ALA A 375 -3.99 5.64 -18.57
CA ALA A 375 -3.22 6.49 -17.68
C ALA A 375 -2.85 5.75 -16.39
N TYR A 376 -3.82 5.10 -15.72
CA TYR A 376 -3.64 4.30 -14.49
C TYR A 376 -2.50 3.27 -14.60
N HIS A 377 -2.32 2.65 -15.77
CA HIS A 377 -1.23 1.70 -16.03
C HIS A 377 0.06 2.33 -16.59
N GLY A 378 0.20 3.66 -16.55
CA GLY A 378 1.37 4.41 -16.99
C GLY A 378 1.45 4.62 -18.51
N ALA A 379 0.37 4.35 -19.25
CA ALA A 379 0.32 4.63 -20.67
C ALA A 379 -0.01 6.11 -20.92
N VAL A 380 0.94 6.76 -21.60
CA VAL A 380 0.88 8.19 -21.91
C VAL A 380 -0.19 8.47 -22.95
N ASN A 381 -1.07 9.42 -22.64
CA ASN A 381 -2.11 9.95 -23.53
C ASN A 381 -1.97 11.47 -23.66
N ASP A 382 -2.72 12.03 -24.60
CA ASP A 382 -2.86 13.48 -24.75
C ASP A 382 -3.39 14.11 -23.45
N HIS A 383 -2.72 15.17 -23.00
CA HIS A 383 -3.03 15.88 -21.76
C HIS A 383 -4.46 16.43 -21.75
N ASP A 384 -4.94 16.98 -22.87
CA ASP A 384 -6.23 17.66 -22.92
C ASP A 384 -7.39 16.66 -22.90
N ASP A 385 -7.22 15.51 -23.54
CA ASP A 385 -8.17 14.40 -23.48
C ASP A 385 -8.21 13.77 -22.08
N LEU A 386 -7.05 13.61 -21.44
CA LEU A 386 -6.96 13.08 -20.08
C LEU A 386 -7.59 14.03 -19.06
N ARG A 387 -7.37 15.35 -19.20
CA ARG A 387 -8.03 16.35 -18.37
C ARG A 387 -9.55 16.28 -18.51
N GLN A 388 -10.07 16.17 -19.73
CA GLN A 388 -11.52 16.02 -19.94
C GLN A 388 -12.07 14.75 -19.30
N ALA A 389 -11.33 13.65 -19.36
CA ALA A 389 -11.71 12.41 -18.70
C ALA A 389 -11.74 12.56 -17.16
N LEU A 390 -10.75 13.26 -16.59
CA LEU A 390 -10.72 13.60 -15.16
C LEU A 390 -11.88 14.52 -14.77
N ASP A 391 -12.15 15.58 -15.55
CA ASP A 391 -13.27 16.49 -15.32
C ASP A 391 -14.63 15.76 -15.36
N ALA A 392 -14.77 14.77 -16.24
CA ALA A 392 -15.97 13.93 -16.31
C ALA A 392 -16.09 12.99 -15.10
N PHE A 393 -15.00 12.34 -14.70
CA PHE A 393 -14.95 11.50 -13.50
C PHE A 393 -15.39 12.29 -12.26
N TYR A 394 -14.75 13.42 -12.02
CA TYR A 394 -14.96 14.25 -10.85
C TYR A 394 -16.35 14.89 -10.80
N ARG A 395 -17.00 15.08 -11.95
CA ARG A 395 -18.41 15.49 -12.02
C ARG A 395 -19.35 14.38 -11.53
N TYR A 396 -19.16 13.14 -12.00
CA TYR A 396 -19.96 12.01 -11.54
C TYR A 396 -19.77 11.75 -10.04
N ASP A 397 -18.53 11.81 -9.56
CA ASP A 397 -18.21 11.67 -8.13
C ASP A 397 -18.99 12.70 -7.28
N ALA A 398 -18.93 13.98 -7.68
CA ALA A 398 -19.65 15.05 -7.00
C ALA A 398 -21.19 14.89 -7.03
N GLU A 399 -21.75 14.46 -8.17
CA GLU A 399 -23.19 14.23 -8.33
C GLU A 399 -23.71 13.12 -7.41
N VAL A 400 -22.97 12.01 -7.30
CA VAL A 400 -23.36 10.87 -6.46
C VAL A 400 -23.23 11.19 -5.00
N ALA A 401 -22.14 11.82 -4.60
CA ALA A 401 -21.92 12.19 -3.21
C ALA A 401 -22.97 13.13 -2.65
N ALA A 402 -23.45 14.09 -3.46
CA ALA A 402 -24.52 15.00 -3.07
C ALA A 402 -25.86 14.27 -2.82
N GLN A 403 -26.02 13.04 -3.35
CA GLN A 403 -27.18 12.19 -3.09
C GLN A 403 -26.99 11.28 -1.88
N LEU A 404 -25.74 11.06 -1.44
CA LEU A 404 -25.39 10.25 -0.28
C LEU A 404 -25.29 11.07 1.03
N SER A 405 -25.08 12.38 0.93
CA SER A 405 -25.10 13.35 2.04
C SER A 405 -26.52 13.79 2.39
#